data_AF-A0A1G3MB21-F1
#
_entry.id   AF-A0A1G3MB21-F1
#
_cell.length_a   1.000
_cell.length_b   1.000
_cell.length_c   1.000
_cell.angle_alpha   90.00
_cell.angle_beta   90.00
_cell.angle_gamma   90.00
#
_symmetry.space_group_name_H-M   'P 1'
#
loop_
_entity.id
_entity.type
_entity.pdbx_description
1 polymer ?
#
loop_
_entity_poly.entity_id
_entity_poly.type
_entity_poly.pdbx_seq_one_letter_code
_entity_poly.pdbx_strand_id
1 'polypeptide(L)'
;MMTDLDPTAPEFESIESFVEFLCDDDRTVFTTGELGALNARLHVATRLLRRELEDYGLTLKGQAHEVRTRTVNDNPHDRWSGPGSSPCHGGSGWEQIAGMAGQVG
;
A
#
# COMPACT_ATOMS: atom_id res chain seq x y z
N MET A 1 -14.87 2.05 4.26
CA MET A 1 -15.10 3.48 4.60
C MET A 1 -13.74 4.12 4.68
N MET A 2 -13.43 5.01 3.74
CA MET A 2 -12.27 5.89 3.86
C MET A 2 -12.75 7.02 4.76
N THR A 3 -12.24 7.12 5.97
CA THR A 3 -12.60 8.21 6.88
C THR A 3 -12.07 9.50 6.24
N ASP A 4 -12.99 10.35 5.78
CA ASP A 4 -12.67 11.66 5.23
C ASP A 4 -12.26 12.55 6.41
N LEU A 5 -10.96 12.60 6.67
CA LEU A 5 -10.39 13.48 7.68
C LEU A 5 -10.15 14.83 7.00
N ASP A 6 -10.69 15.90 7.57
CA ASP A 6 -10.51 17.25 7.03
C ASP A 6 -9.09 17.75 7.35
N PRO A 7 -8.20 17.91 6.36
CA PRO A 7 -6.82 18.30 6.60
C PRO A 7 -6.67 19.78 6.98
N THR A 8 -7.77 20.56 6.95
CA THR A 8 -7.76 21.98 7.33
C THR A 8 -8.19 22.23 8.76
N ALA A 9 -8.58 21.18 9.49
CA ALA A 9 -8.92 21.28 10.90
C ALA A 9 -7.71 21.80 11.73
N PRO A 10 -7.98 22.56 12.81
CA PRO A 10 -6.94 23.18 13.62
C PRO A 10 -6.02 22.15 14.30
N GLU A 11 -6.52 20.94 14.58
CA GLU A 11 -5.73 19.83 15.12
C GLU A 11 -4.60 19.36 14.18
N PHE A 12 -4.67 19.65 12.87
CA PHE A 12 -3.61 19.33 11.91
C PHE A 12 -2.71 20.51 11.57
N GLU A 13 -2.87 21.67 12.24
CA GLU A 13 -2.09 22.88 11.96
C GLU A 13 -0.59 22.69 12.27
N SER A 14 -0.28 21.94 13.32
CA SER A 14 1.08 21.64 13.80
C SER A 14 1.12 20.26 14.45
N ILE A 15 2.32 19.69 14.57
CA ILE A 15 2.52 18.40 15.26
C ILE A 15 2.12 18.51 16.73
N GLU A 16 2.47 19.61 17.39
CA GLU A 16 2.11 19.86 18.80
C GLU A 16 0.60 19.88 19.00
N SER A 17 -0.14 20.62 18.15
CA SER A 17 -1.60 20.66 18.20
C SER A 17 -2.25 19.30 17.97
N PHE A 18 -1.66 18.47 17.10
CA PHE A 18 -2.14 17.11 16.89
C PHE A 18 -1.87 16.20 18.09
N VAL A 19 -0.72 16.35 18.75
CA VAL A 19 -0.38 15.63 19.97
C VAL A 19 -1.32 16.04 21.11
N GLU A 20 -1.58 17.34 21.29
CA GLU A 20 -2.53 17.85 22.28
C GLU A 20 -3.93 17.29 22.04
N PHE A 21 -4.41 17.32 20.80
CA PHE A 21 -5.69 16.72 20.42
C PHE A 21 -5.80 15.25 20.81
N LEU A 22 -4.75 14.45 20.58
CA LEU A 22 -4.74 13.04 20.96
C LEU A 22 -4.65 12.85 22.48
N CYS A 23 -3.91 13.70 23.19
CA CYS A 23 -3.83 13.67 24.65
C CYS A 23 -5.17 14.03 25.31
N ASP A 24 -5.91 15.00 24.77
CA ASP A 24 -7.24 15.38 25.26
C ASP A 24 -8.26 14.23 25.10
N ASP A 25 -8.09 13.39 24.08
CA ASP A 25 -8.91 12.19 23.84
C ASP A 25 -8.38 10.94 24.58
N ASP A 26 -7.34 11.09 25.43
CA ASP A 26 -6.63 10.00 26.14
C ASP A 26 -6.07 8.92 25.19
N ARG A 27 -5.74 9.31 23.95
CA ARG A 27 -5.25 8.41 22.89
C ARG A 27 -3.73 8.50 22.75
N THR A 28 -3.08 7.34 22.76
CA THR A 28 -1.64 7.19 22.48
C THR A 28 -1.34 6.58 21.11
N VAL A 29 -2.40 6.39 20.31
CA VAL A 29 -2.34 5.74 19.00
C VAL A 29 -2.90 6.63 17.88
N PHE A 30 -2.12 6.76 16.81
CA PHE A 30 -2.54 7.44 15.58
C PHE A 30 -2.67 6.44 14.43
N THR A 31 -3.45 6.81 13.42
CA THR A 31 -3.74 6.01 12.24
C THR A 31 -2.99 6.55 11.02
N THR A 32 -2.87 5.71 9.98
CA THR A 32 -2.28 6.13 8.71
C THR A 32 -3.10 7.24 8.03
N GLY A 33 -4.41 7.31 8.29
CA GLY A 33 -5.28 8.36 7.79
C GLY A 33 -4.92 9.73 8.38
N GLU A 34 -4.76 9.80 9.70
CA GLU A 34 -4.34 11.03 10.41
C GLU A 34 -2.94 11.47 9.97
N LEU A 35 -2.03 10.51 9.74
CA LEU A 35 -0.69 10.79 9.21
C LEU A 35 -0.74 11.37 7.78
N GLY A 36 -1.71 10.93 6.98
CA GLY A 36 -1.98 11.47 5.65
C GLY A 36 -2.53 12.90 5.70
N ALA A 37 -3.42 13.20 6.64
CA ALA A 37 -3.96 14.54 6.86
C ALA A 37 -2.84 15.53 7.27
N LEU A 38 -1.96 15.13 8.21
CA LEU A 38 -0.79 15.92 8.59
C LEU A 38 0.16 16.16 7.41
N ASN A 39 0.41 15.15 6.58
CA ASN A 39 1.25 15.31 5.40
C ASN A 39 0.63 16.29 4.39
N ALA A 40 -0.68 16.19 4.17
CA ALA A 40 -1.41 17.08 3.26
C ALA A 40 -1.36 18.54 3.72
N ARG A 41 -1.36 18.77 5.03
CA ARG A 41 -1.36 20.11 5.64
C ARG A 41 0.03 20.72 5.78
N LEU A 42 1.00 19.96 6.28
CA LEU A 42 2.34 20.43 6.60
C LEU A 42 3.33 20.28 5.42
N HIS A 43 2.97 19.47 4.41
CA HIS A 43 3.84 19.12 3.28
C HIS A 43 5.19 18.52 3.69
N VAL A 44 5.26 17.91 4.88
CA VAL A 44 6.45 17.23 5.41
C VAL A 44 6.38 15.74 5.08
N ALA A 45 7.53 15.16 4.75
CA ALA A 45 7.62 13.72 4.47
C ALA A 45 7.04 12.89 5.63
N THR A 46 6.13 11.97 5.30
CA THR A 46 5.42 11.09 6.24
C THR A 46 6.34 10.35 7.21
N ARG A 47 7.56 9.99 6.76
CA ARG A 47 8.59 9.37 7.59
C ARG A 47 9.10 10.28 8.71
N LEU A 48 9.25 11.58 8.44
CA LEU A 48 9.70 12.55 9.44
C LEU A 48 8.59 12.83 10.44
N LEU A 49 7.36 13.04 9.96
CA LEU A 49 6.17 13.18 10.81
C LEU A 49 6.02 11.99 11.77
N ARG A 50 6.14 10.77 11.24
CA ARG A 50 6.08 9.55 12.05
C ARG A 50 7.15 9.53 13.14
N ARG A 51 8.39 9.88 12.79
CA ARG A 51 9.50 9.90 13.75
C ARG A 51 9.24 10.89 14.87
N GLU A 52 8.79 12.10 14.55
CA GLU A 52 8.47 13.09 15.58
C GLU A 52 7.33 12.61 16.49
N LEU A 53 6.25 12.07 15.93
CA LEU A 53 5.15 11.49 16.73
C LEU A 53 5.63 10.33 17.63
N GLU A 54 6.55 9.51 17.15
CA GLU A 54 7.19 8.45 17.95
C GLU A 54 8.07 9.04 19.08
N ASP A 55 8.76 10.17 18.84
CA ASP A 55 9.54 10.89 19.87
C ASP A 55 8.63 11.50 20.97
N TYR A 56 7.38 11.86 20.64
CA TYR A 56 6.33 12.23 21.60
C TYR A 56 5.69 11.02 22.33
N GLY A 57 6.12 9.79 22.02
CA GLY A 57 5.61 8.57 22.65
C GLY A 57 4.32 8.02 22.05
N LEU A 58 3.89 8.52 20.88
CA LEU A 58 2.73 8.00 20.17
C LEU A 58 3.10 6.81 19.29
N THR A 59 2.14 5.91 19.06
CA THR A 59 2.36 4.71 18.25
C THR A 59 1.40 4.61 17.07
N LEU A 60 1.90 4.15 15.93
CA LEU A 60 1.06 3.92 14.75
C LEU A 60 0.21 2.66 14.99
N LYS A 61 -1.12 2.81 14.84
CA LYS A 61 -2.08 1.71 14.91
C LYS A 61 -1.75 0.69 13.81
N GLY A 62 -1.27 -0.48 14.23
CA GLY A 62 -0.97 -1.58 13.32
C GLY A 62 -2.21 -2.00 12.54
N GLN A 63 -2.14 -1.95 11.21
CA GLN A 63 -3.13 -2.62 10.37
C GLN A 63 -2.84 -4.12 10.46
N ALA A 64 -3.80 -4.91 10.93
CA ALA A 64 -3.71 -6.36 10.84
C ALA A 64 -3.74 -6.74 9.35
N HIS A 65 -2.57 -6.93 8.75
CA HIS A 65 -2.47 -7.41 7.39
C HIS A 65 -2.87 -8.89 7.39
N GLU A 66 -4.02 -9.22 6.82
CA GLU A 66 -4.41 -10.61 6.62
C GLU A 66 -3.42 -11.23 5.62
N VAL A 67 -2.44 -11.98 6.14
CA VAL A 67 -1.47 -12.70 5.32
C VAL A 67 -2.21 -13.86 4.67
N ARG A 68 -2.73 -13.64 3.46
CA ARG A 68 -3.14 -14.76 2.60
C ARG A 68 -1.90 -15.55 2.21
N THR A 69 -1.65 -16.62 2.95
CA THR A 69 -0.63 -17.61 2.61
C THR A 69 -1.13 -18.36 1.38
N ARG A 70 -0.54 -18.08 0.21
CA ARG A 70 -0.77 -18.89 -0.98
C ARG A 70 -0.27 -20.30 -0.70
N THR A 71 -1.18 -21.26 -0.68
CA THR A 71 -0.82 -22.68 -0.48
C THR A 71 -0.46 -23.29 -1.83
N VAL A 72 0.24 -24.43 -1.86
CA VAL A 72 0.69 -25.13 -3.08
C VAL A 72 -0.44 -25.45 -4.10
N ASN A 73 -1.71 -25.32 -3.71
CA ASN A 73 -2.88 -25.47 -4.59
C ASN A 73 -3.49 -24.15 -5.12
N ASP A 74 -2.97 -22.97 -4.76
CA ASP A 74 -3.32 -21.68 -5.38
C ASP A 74 -2.56 -21.52 -6.70
N ASN A 75 -2.85 -22.41 -7.65
CA ASN A 75 -2.32 -22.33 -9.01
C ASN A 75 -3.30 -21.55 -9.88
N PRO A 76 -2.98 -20.32 -10.35
CA PRO A 76 -3.76 -19.67 -11.39
C PRO A 76 -3.36 -20.28 -12.74
N HIS A 77 -3.77 -21.51 -13.01
CA HIS A 77 -3.77 -22.04 -14.38
C HIS A 77 -4.87 -21.41 -15.28
N ASP A 78 -5.52 -20.36 -14.81
CA ASP A 78 -6.41 -19.50 -15.61
C ASP A 78 -5.68 -18.36 -16.35
N ARG A 79 -4.40 -18.55 -16.71
CA ARG A 79 -3.76 -17.62 -17.66
C ARG A 79 -4.32 -17.78 -19.08
N TRP A 80 -5.07 -18.85 -19.36
CA TRP A 80 -5.54 -19.17 -20.72
C TRP A 80 -7.01 -19.61 -20.85
N SER A 81 -7.76 -19.86 -19.76
CA SER A 81 -9.10 -20.47 -19.86
C SER A 81 -10.12 -20.05 -18.78
N GLY A 82 -9.99 -18.85 -18.21
CA GLY A 82 -11.06 -18.29 -17.38
C GLY A 82 -12.26 -17.85 -18.24
N PRO A 83 -13.49 -17.75 -17.70
CA PRO A 83 -14.69 -17.31 -18.42
C PRO A 83 -14.54 -15.85 -18.89
N GLY A 84 -13.93 -15.68 -20.07
CA GLY A 84 -13.38 -14.44 -20.60
C GLY A 84 -12.19 -14.65 -21.56
N SER A 85 -11.63 -15.87 -21.64
CA SER A 85 -10.62 -16.24 -22.62
C SER A 85 -11.21 -16.32 -24.03
N SER A 86 -10.92 -15.32 -24.85
CA SER A 86 -11.32 -15.25 -26.26
C SER A 86 -10.71 -16.42 -27.08
N PRO A 87 -11.46 -17.06 -28.00
CA PRO A 87 -10.98 -18.19 -28.82
C PRO A 87 -9.85 -17.86 -29.81
N CYS A 88 -9.42 -16.60 -29.90
CA CYS A 88 -8.40 -16.15 -30.85
C CYS A 88 -6.95 -16.31 -30.36
N HIS A 89 -6.71 -17.04 -29.27
CA HIS A 89 -5.36 -17.49 -28.91
C HIS A 89 -4.96 -18.66 -29.82
N GLY A 90 -4.55 -18.34 -31.05
CA GLY A 90 -3.95 -19.26 -32.00
C GLY A 90 -2.71 -18.63 -32.63
N GLY A 91 -1.53 -19.12 -32.28
CA GLY A 91 -0.29 -18.68 -32.92
C GLY A 91 0.99 -18.98 -32.13
N SER A 92 1.30 -20.24 -31.86
CA SER A 92 2.68 -20.69 -31.59
C SER A 92 3.44 -20.75 -32.92
N GLY A 93 3.85 -19.59 -33.43
CA GLY A 93 4.57 -19.43 -34.69
C GLY A 93 6.08 -19.58 -34.53
N TRP A 94 6.68 -20.35 -35.45
CA TRP A 94 8.09 -20.66 -35.68
C TRP A 94 9.05 -19.46 -35.86
N GLU A 95 8.56 -18.22 -35.77
CA GLU A 95 9.30 -16.97 -36.04
C GLU A 95 10.24 -16.54 -34.90
N GLN A 96 10.19 -17.21 -33.74
CA GLN A 96 11.03 -16.85 -32.57
C GLN A 96 12.35 -17.65 -32.47
N ILE A 97 12.61 -18.61 -33.36
CA ILE A 97 13.80 -19.48 -33.31
C ILE A 97 14.84 -19.02 -34.35
N ALA A 98 15.05 -17.72 -34.47
CA ALA A 98 16.16 -17.15 -35.26
C ALA A 98 17.14 -16.45 -34.31
N GLY A 99 18.02 -17.22 -33.67
CA GLY A 99 19.05 -16.62 -32.80
C GLY A 99 19.90 -17.62 -32.01
N MET A 100 20.89 -18.22 -32.68
CA MET A 100 22.12 -18.82 -32.11
C MET A 100 22.03 -20.06 -31.19
N ALA A 101 22.19 -21.25 -31.79
CA ALA A 101 23.28 -22.20 -31.46
C ALA A 101 23.14 -23.43 -32.38
N GLY A 102 24.25 -23.83 -33.01
CA GLY A 102 24.27 -24.68 -34.20
C GLY A 102 23.95 -26.17 -33.97
N GLN A 103 23.50 -26.81 -35.05
CA GLN A 103 23.88 -28.20 -35.33
C GLN A 103 24.04 -28.37 -36.85
N VAL A 104 25.29 -28.50 -37.26
CA VAL A 104 25.70 -29.23 -38.45
C VAL A 104 25.85 -30.68 -38.02
N GLY A 105 25.30 -31.62 -38.79
CA GLY A 105 25.45 -33.06 -38.58
C GLY A 105 24.16 -33.80 -38.82
#